data_AF-A0A0N9HTC2-F1
#
_entry.id   AF-A0A0N9HTC2-F1
#
_cell.length_a   1.000
_cell.length_b   1.000
_cell.length_c   1.000
_cell.angle_alpha   90.00
_cell.angle_beta   90.00
_cell.angle_gamma   90.00
#
_symmetry.space_group_name_H-M   'P 1'
#
loop_
_entity.id
_entity.type
_entity.pdbx_description
1 polymer ?
#
loop_
_entity_poly.entity_id
_entity_poly.type
_entity_poly.pdbx_seq_one_letter_code
_entity_poly.pdbx_strand_id
1 'polypeptide(L)'
;MSTQSLESGDTGSSLARRYRKLLGLYPRDHREKHGDEMLGVLLAGAGKRSRPSARDIADLLWAALRLHLRRVVAADGGIDHRDVLAVVSLLGPVAILAGATTGLHELAWWIESYGFVDGLIEIPWRTQFPDAPVWLVWLAVAVLGVLRMRRAAAAGAWLGVAGFFWLMFFGSSQHLWYSMDAGWVELGAVTAVALTWSPGSARGRELVGKRGIVVLASAVAAAVLCGVVGYRENVAEFLLVALPIVGAVLACVPRSRAGRRAALVLSLPAMPIVLWQLLLPGTGLDVRLAHAPDAVEAAVYLGVPLLVLLVLGGLRPRRGQPAT
;
A
#
# COMPACT_ATOMS: atom_id res chain seq x y z
N MET A 1 37.19 9.57 48.67
CA MET A 1 36.32 10.45 47.88
C MET A 1 36.73 10.55 46.40
N SER A 2 37.59 9.65 45.87
CA SER A 2 38.15 9.75 44.50
C SER A 2 37.69 8.66 43.51
N THR A 3 36.78 7.77 43.91
CA THR A 3 36.28 6.68 43.04
C THR A 3 35.04 7.07 42.23
N GLN A 4 34.27 8.07 42.65
CA GLN A 4 33.06 8.51 41.93
C GLN A 4 33.33 9.27 40.62
N SER A 5 34.51 9.88 40.46
CA SER A 5 34.89 10.62 39.25
C SER A 5 35.29 9.73 38.07
N LEU A 6 35.74 8.49 38.33
CA LEU A 6 36.13 7.55 37.27
C LEU A 6 34.94 6.75 36.70
N GLU A 7 33.99 6.33 37.53
CA GLU A 7 32.79 5.59 37.06
C GLU A 7 31.83 6.44 36.20
N SER A 8 31.76 7.75 36.48
CA SER A 8 30.90 8.68 35.76
C SER A 8 31.40 8.98 34.33
N GLY A 9 32.72 8.92 34.10
CA GLY A 9 33.31 9.09 32.78
C GLY A 9 33.03 7.91 31.84
N ASP A 10 33.05 6.68 32.36
CA ASP A 10 32.93 5.48 31.53
C ASP A 10 31.47 5.23 31.07
N THR A 11 30.50 5.52 31.93
CA THR A 11 29.07 5.42 31.58
C THR A 11 28.65 6.43 30.51
N GLY A 12 29.15 7.67 30.59
CA GLY A 12 28.92 8.69 29.56
C GLY A 12 29.50 8.29 28.19
N SER A 13 30.68 7.67 28.18
CA SER A 13 31.35 7.24 26.95
C SER A 13 30.58 6.13 26.21
N SER A 14 30.02 5.17 26.97
CA SER A 14 29.24 4.04 26.43
C SER A 14 27.90 4.49 25.83
N LEU A 15 27.20 5.40 26.52
CA LEU A 15 25.92 5.95 26.05
C LEU A 15 26.10 6.77 24.77
N ALA A 16 27.11 7.65 24.74
CA ALA A 16 27.41 8.47 23.56
C ALA A 16 27.70 7.60 22.32
N ARG A 17 28.41 6.48 22.50
CA ARG A 17 28.69 5.52 21.42
C ARG A 17 27.41 4.89 20.86
N ARG A 18 26.44 4.55 21.73
CA ARG A 18 25.13 4.01 21.32
C ARG A 18 24.30 5.04 20.55
N TYR A 19 24.22 6.29 21.02
CA TYR A 19 23.53 7.35 20.29
C TYR A 19 24.17 7.66 18.94
N ARG A 20 25.51 7.69 18.85
CA ARG A 20 26.19 7.83 17.54
C ARG A 20 25.85 6.70 16.58
N LYS A 21 25.73 5.46 17.05
CA LYS A 21 25.32 4.33 16.21
C LYS A 21 23.89 4.53 15.68
N LEU A 22 22.96 5.02 16.50
CA LEU A 22 21.59 5.35 16.08
C LEU A 22 21.54 6.53 15.11
N LEU A 23 22.30 7.61 15.38
CA LEU A 23 22.44 8.74 14.45
C LEU A 23 23.10 8.34 13.13
N GLY A 24 23.79 7.20 13.10
CA GLY A 24 24.27 6.57 11.87
C GLY A 24 23.17 6.28 10.85
N LEU A 25 21.91 6.14 11.28
CA LEU A 25 20.75 5.93 10.40
C LEU A 25 20.30 7.20 9.69
N TYR A 26 20.70 8.39 10.15
CA TYR A 26 20.36 9.64 9.49
C TYR A 26 21.11 9.79 8.16
N PRO A 27 20.52 10.46 7.16
CA PRO A 27 21.20 10.78 5.92
C PRO A 27 22.52 11.53 6.16
N ARG A 28 23.55 11.19 5.37
CA ARG A 28 24.93 11.64 5.58
C ARG A 28 25.06 13.16 5.76
N ASP A 29 24.53 13.96 4.83
CA ASP A 29 24.70 15.42 4.91
C ASP A 29 23.91 16.07 6.05
N HIS A 30 22.86 15.43 6.59
CA HIS A 30 22.19 15.93 7.79
C HIS A 30 23.00 15.62 9.04
N ARG A 31 23.61 14.44 9.09
CA ARG A 31 24.51 14.04 10.17
C ARG A 31 25.78 14.90 10.19
N GLU A 32 26.34 15.21 9.03
CA GLU A 32 27.52 16.10 8.93
C GLU A 32 27.22 17.51 9.43
N LYS A 33 25.98 18.00 9.24
CA LYS A 33 25.60 19.36 9.66
C LYS A 33 25.11 19.47 11.11
N HIS A 34 24.38 18.47 11.60
CA HIS A 34 23.66 18.55 12.88
C HIS A 34 23.94 17.38 13.84
N GLY A 35 24.79 16.43 13.46
CA GLY A 35 25.03 15.21 14.25
C GLY A 35 25.54 15.47 15.67
N ASP A 36 26.48 16.41 15.83
CA ASP A 36 27.05 16.73 17.13
C ASP A 36 26.08 17.50 18.04
N GLU A 37 25.27 18.40 17.45
CA GLU A 37 24.21 19.12 18.16
C GLU A 37 23.13 18.15 18.66
N MET A 38 22.65 17.26 17.79
CA MET A 38 21.69 16.22 18.15
C MET A 38 22.23 15.31 19.25
N LEU A 39 23.51 14.91 19.16
CA LEU A 39 24.15 14.10 20.20
C LEU A 39 24.21 14.84 21.55
N GLY A 40 24.53 16.14 21.53
CA GLY A 40 24.54 16.99 22.72
C GLY A 40 23.17 17.07 23.39
N VAL A 41 22.11 17.30 22.62
CA VAL A 41 20.73 17.34 23.12
C VAL A 41 20.30 16.00 23.75
N LEU A 42 20.63 14.89 23.08
CA LEU A 42 20.30 13.54 23.58
C LEU A 42 21.04 13.22 24.89
N LEU A 43 22.33 13.58 25.00
CA LEU A 43 23.11 13.37 26.22
C LEU A 43 22.64 14.27 27.37
N ALA A 44 22.28 15.53 27.08
CA ALA A 44 21.71 16.44 28.08
C ALA A 44 20.36 15.92 28.63
N GLY A 45 19.51 15.36 27.77
CA GLY A 45 18.23 14.76 28.18
C GLY A 45 18.35 13.38 28.87
N ALA A 46 19.49 12.71 28.74
CA ALA A 46 19.70 11.38 29.31
C ALA A 46 19.90 11.39 30.83
N GLY A 47 20.48 12.45 31.40
CA GLY A 47 20.84 12.52 32.81
C GLY A 47 21.86 11.46 33.21
N LYS A 48 21.64 10.75 34.33
CA LYS A 48 22.55 9.68 34.84
C LYS A 48 22.33 8.29 34.20
N ARG A 49 21.53 8.18 33.13
CA ARG A 49 21.22 6.89 32.50
C ARG A 49 22.43 6.35 31.75
N SER A 50 22.66 5.04 31.80
CA SER A 50 23.74 4.36 31.06
C SER A 50 23.28 3.74 29.72
N ARG A 51 21.97 3.76 29.45
CA ARG A 51 21.36 3.23 28.22
C ARG A 51 20.26 4.16 27.70
N PRO A 52 20.07 4.26 26.36
CA PRO A 52 18.95 5.00 25.77
C PRO A 52 17.61 4.41 26.23
N SER A 53 16.59 5.24 26.44
CA SER A 53 15.25 4.69 26.67
C SER A 53 14.66 4.14 25.37
N ALA A 54 13.72 3.21 25.48
CA ALA A 54 12.97 2.71 24.31
C ALA A 54 12.28 3.85 23.55
N ARG A 55 11.84 4.90 24.27
CA ARG A 55 11.23 6.09 23.67
C ARG A 55 12.22 6.91 22.84
N ASP A 56 13.45 7.08 23.34
CA ASP A 56 14.50 7.81 22.61
C ASP A 56 14.90 7.06 21.32
N ILE A 57 14.93 5.72 21.39
CA ILE A 57 15.20 4.87 20.21
C ILE A 57 14.07 5.01 19.20
N ALA A 58 12.82 4.89 19.63
CA ALA A 58 11.65 5.00 18.75
C ALA A 58 11.57 6.38 18.10
N ASP A 59 11.80 7.46 18.86
CA ASP A 59 11.76 8.83 18.35
C ASP A 59 12.88 9.08 17.33
N LEU A 60 14.11 8.62 17.59
CA LEU A 60 15.22 8.73 16.65
C LEU A 60 14.99 7.93 15.37
N LEU A 61 14.49 6.70 15.49
CA LEU A 61 14.14 5.88 14.32
C LEU A 61 13.06 6.56 13.50
N TRP A 62 12.02 7.07 14.15
CA TRP A 62 10.93 7.77 13.49
C TRP A 62 11.39 9.06 12.81
N ALA A 63 12.26 9.83 13.46
CA ALA A 63 12.78 11.07 12.91
C ALA A 63 13.79 10.82 11.77
N ALA A 64 14.65 9.80 11.87
CA ALA A 64 15.54 9.36 10.79
C ALA A 64 14.73 8.89 9.56
N LEU A 65 13.73 8.03 9.80
CA LEU A 65 12.79 7.55 8.80
C LEU A 65 12.09 8.73 8.13
N ARG A 66 11.55 9.68 8.92
CA ARG A 66 10.92 10.91 8.42
C ARG A 66 11.87 11.75 7.57
N LEU A 67 13.17 11.80 7.88
CA LEU A 67 14.15 12.60 7.16
C LEU A 67 14.55 11.98 5.81
N HIS A 68 14.77 10.66 5.77
CA HIS A 68 14.84 9.90 4.52
C HIS A 68 13.53 10.04 3.73
N LEU A 69 12.41 10.04 4.47
CA LEU A 69 11.09 10.35 3.93
C LEU A 69 10.92 11.80 3.48
N ARG A 70 11.86 12.69 3.73
CA ARG A 70 11.83 14.06 3.21
C ARG A 70 12.79 14.24 2.04
N ARG A 71 13.95 13.59 2.09
CA ARG A 71 14.96 13.67 1.02
C ARG A 71 14.50 13.01 -0.27
N VAL A 72 13.88 11.83 -0.19
CA VAL A 72 13.35 11.21 -1.41
C VAL A 72 12.19 12.06 -2.00
N VAL A 73 11.44 12.85 -1.20
CA VAL A 73 10.47 13.85 -1.73
C VAL A 73 11.18 14.97 -2.47
N ALA A 74 12.25 15.49 -1.87
CA ALA A 74 12.94 16.66 -2.39
C ALA A 74 13.72 16.34 -3.67
N ALA A 75 14.19 15.10 -3.84
CA ALA A 75 14.88 14.62 -5.03
C ALA A 75 13.98 14.56 -6.29
N ASP A 76 12.66 14.65 -6.12
CA ASP A 76 11.68 14.36 -7.17
C ASP A 76 11.37 15.52 -8.12
N GLY A 77 11.98 16.69 -7.93
CA GLY A 77 11.99 17.75 -8.94
C GLY A 77 10.61 18.33 -9.29
N GLY A 78 9.73 18.52 -8.29
CA GLY A 78 8.52 19.35 -8.46
C GLY A 78 7.27 18.64 -8.98
N ILE A 79 7.18 17.30 -8.86
CA ILE A 79 5.95 16.56 -9.21
C ILE A 79 4.79 17.01 -8.29
N ASP A 80 3.66 17.39 -8.88
CA ASP A 80 2.46 17.72 -8.11
C ASP A 80 1.77 16.43 -7.65
N HIS A 81 1.83 16.15 -6.36
CA HIS A 81 1.17 14.97 -5.76
C HIS A 81 -0.35 14.98 -5.95
N ARG A 82 -0.94 16.17 -6.16
CA ARG A 82 -2.36 16.28 -6.50
C ARG A 82 -2.69 15.60 -7.83
N ASP A 83 -1.76 15.61 -8.78
CA ASP A 83 -1.94 14.94 -10.07
C ASP A 83 -1.90 13.41 -9.90
N VAL A 84 -1.00 12.88 -9.06
CA VAL A 84 -0.97 11.44 -8.73
C VAL A 84 -2.27 11.01 -8.06
N LEU A 85 -2.72 11.76 -7.03
CA LEU A 85 -3.99 11.48 -6.36
C LEU A 85 -5.18 11.59 -7.32
N ALA A 86 -5.16 12.54 -8.27
CA ALA A 86 -6.21 12.66 -9.27
C ALA A 86 -6.28 11.43 -10.18
N VAL A 87 -5.14 10.92 -10.65
CA VAL A 87 -5.08 9.70 -11.46
C VAL A 87 -5.53 8.47 -10.65
N VAL A 88 -5.00 8.29 -9.43
CA VAL A 88 -5.37 7.16 -8.56
C VAL A 88 -6.85 7.22 -8.17
N SER A 89 -7.41 8.40 -7.89
CA SER A 89 -8.84 8.54 -7.59
C SER A 89 -9.76 8.16 -8.75
N LEU A 90 -9.28 8.26 -9.99
CA LEU A 90 -10.03 7.91 -11.20
C LEU A 90 -9.88 6.43 -11.54
N LEU A 91 -8.65 5.91 -11.51
CA LEU A 91 -8.30 4.59 -12.00
C LEU A 91 -8.30 3.52 -10.90
N GLY A 92 -8.06 3.90 -9.64
CA GLY A 92 -8.01 3.01 -8.49
C GLY A 92 -9.27 2.15 -8.32
N PRO A 93 -10.49 2.73 -8.35
CA PRO A 93 -11.71 1.92 -8.23
C PRO A 93 -11.87 0.90 -9.36
N VAL A 94 -11.41 1.22 -10.58
CA VAL A 94 -11.44 0.29 -11.72
C VAL A 94 -10.42 -0.82 -11.52
N ALA A 95 -9.20 -0.49 -11.08
CA ALA A 95 -8.15 -1.47 -10.82
C ALA A 95 -8.55 -2.46 -9.72
N ILE A 96 -9.17 -1.98 -8.63
CA ILE A 96 -9.64 -2.81 -7.51
C ILE A 96 -10.60 -3.92 -7.96
N LEU A 97 -11.41 -3.68 -9.00
CA LEU A 97 -12.38 -4.68 -9.49
C LEU A 97 -11.73 -5.95 -10.05
N ALA A 98 -10.43 -5.95 -10.36
CA ALA A 98 -9.72 -7.18 -10.69
C ALA A 98 -9.69 -8.17 -9.50
N GLY A 99 -9.80 -7.70 -8.26
CA GLY A 99 -9.91 -8.55 -7.08
C GLY A 99 -11.23 -9.34 -6.98
N ALA A 100 -12.28 -8.93 -7.71
CA ALA A 100 -13.56 -9.66 -7.74
C ALA A 100 -13.51 -10.99 -8.54
N THR A 101 -12.35 -11.34 -9.10
CA THR A 101 -12.18 -12.49 -10.00
C THR A 101 -12.53 -13.81 -9.33
N THR A 102 -12.09 -14.05 -8.09
CA THR A 102 -12.40 -15.29 -7.36
C THR A 102 -13.91 -15.48 -7.20
N GLY A 103 -14.62 -14.41 -6.79
CA GLY A 103 -16.08 -14.45 -6.69
C GLY A 103 -16.76 -14.66 -8.05
N LEU A 104 -16.24 -14.07 -9.12
CA LEU A 104 -16.78 -14.30 -10.46
C LEU A 104 -16.49 -15.71 -10.99
N HIS A 105 -15.35 -16.30 -10.62
CA HIS A 105 -15.00 -17.67 -10.98
C HIS A 105 -15.96 -18.67 -10.32
N GLU A 106 -16.16 -18.56 -9.01
CA GLU A 106 -17.12 -19.39 -8.28
C GLU A 106 -18.54 -19.23 -8.84
N LEU A 107 -18.97 -18.01 -9.15
CA LEU A 107 -20.28 -17.76 -9.76
C LEU A 107 -20.40 -18.46 -11.12
N ALA A 108 -19.35 -18.38 -11.95
CA ALA A 108 -19.31 -19.06 -13.24
C ALA A 108 -19.36 -20.58 -13.08
N TRP A 109 -18.64 -21.13 -12.10
CA TRP A 109 -18.63 -22.57 -11.79
C TRP A 109 -20.01 -23.09 -11.38
N TRP A 110 -20.76 -22.34 -10.56
CA TRP A 110 -22.14 -22.67 -10.20
C TRP A 110 -23.08 -22.62 -11.41
N ILE A 111 -22.97 -21.58 -12.25
CA ILE A 111 -23.76 -21.45 -13.48
C ILE A 111 -23.46 -22.61 -14.44
N GLU A 112 -22.20 -23.02 -14.56
CA GLU A 112 -21.79 -24.15 -15.39
C GLU A 112 -22.34 -25.48 -14.86
N SER A 113 -22.26 -25.69 -13.54
CA SER A 113 -22.61 -26.97 -12.90
C SER A 113 -24.13 -27.22 -12.84
N TYR A 114 -24.92 -26.16 -12.63
CA TYR A 114 -26.36 -26.27 -12.39
C TYR A 114 -27.21 -25.60 -13.48
N GLY A 115 -26.60 -24.89 -14.43
CA GLY A 115 -27.31 -24.03 -15.38
C GLY A 115 -27.56 -22.62 -14.82
N PHE A 116 -27.87 -21.66 -15.69
CA PHE A 116 -27.94 -20.24 -15.31
C PHE A 116 -29.00 -19.93 -14.25
N VAL A 117 -30.22 -20.45 -14.40
CA VAL A 117 -31.31 -20.15 -13.47
C VAL A 117 -31.14 -20.91 -12.16
N ASP A 118 -30.97 -22.24 -12.24
CA ASP A 118 -30.87 -23.08 -11.05
C ASP A 118 -29.58 -22.79 -10.27
N GLY A 119 -28.46 -22.55 -10.96
CA GLY A 119 -27.21 -22.14 -10.32
C GLY A 119 -27.36 -20.86 -9.49
N LEU A 120 -28.04 -19.82 -9.99
CA LEU A 120 -28.26 -18.59 -9.24
C LEU A 120 -29.16 -18.76 -8.01
N ILE A 121 -30.10 -19.71 -8.05
CA ILE A 121 -31.02 -20.00 -6.94
C ILE A 121 -30.32 -20.86 -5.88
N GLU A 122 -29.53 -21.85 -6.30
CA GLU A 122 -28.87 -22.82 -5.42
C GLU A 122 -27.61 -22.27 -4.74
N ILE A 123 -27.02 -21.19 -5.27
CA ILE A 123 -25.85 -20.55 -4.64
C ILE A 123 -26.18 -20.16 -3.19
N PRO A 124 -25.44 -20.68 -2.20
CA PRO A 124 -25.55 -20.21 -0.84
C PRO A 124 -24.77 -18.89 -0.70
N TRP A 125 -25.37 -17.79 -1.17
CA TRP A 125 -24.75 -16.47 -1.34
C TRP A 125 -23.98 -15.98 -0.12
N ARG A 126 -24.48 -16.27 1.09
CA ARG A 126 -23.84 -15.81 2.34
C ARG A 126 -22.54 -16.52 2.66
N THR A 127 -22.40 -17.79 2.28
CA THR A 127 -21.21 -18.59 2.59
C THR A 127 -20.22 -18.61 1.44
N GLN A 128 -20.70 -18.62 0.20
CA GLN A 128 -19.83 -18.62 -0.99
C GLN A 128 -19.35 -17.23 -1.39
N PHE A 129 -20.17 -16.20 -1.20
CA PHE A 129 -19.88 -14.83 -1.62
C PHE A 129 -20.02 -13.82 -0.48
N PRO A 130 -19.33 -14.02 0.66
CA PRO A 130 -19.43 -13.10 1.78
C PRO A 130 -18.94 -11.68 1.41
N ASP A 131 -18.08 -11.57 0.40
CA ASP A 131 -17.42 -10.35 -0.07
C ASP A 131 -18.12 -9.67 -1.26
N ALA A 132 -19.10 -10.31 -1.91
CA ALA A 132 -19.84 -9.72 -3.03
C ALA A 132 -20.41 -8.31 -2.75
N PRO A 133 -20.98 -8.00 -1.56
CA PRO A 133 -21.41 -6.65 -1.25
C PRO A 133 -20.29 -5.61 -1.34
N VAL A 134 -19.06 -5.96 -0.94
CA VAL A 134 -17.91 -5.04 -0.98
C VAL A 134 -17.49 -4.78 -2.42
N TRP A 135 -17.49 -5.80 -3.28
CA TRP A 135 -17.21 -5.64 -4.71
C TRP A 135 -18.27 -4.81 -5.43
N LEU A 136 -19.56 -4.97 -5.09
CA LEU A 136 -20.64 -4.13 -5.60
C LEU A 136 -20.47 -2.66 -5.18
N VAL A 137 -20.02 -2.41 -3.94
CA VAL A 137 -19.67 -1.06 -3.49
C VAL A 137 -18.52 -0.49 -4.34
N TRP A 138 -17.46 -1.24 -4.59
CA TRP A 138 -16.34 -0.78 -5.44
C TRP A 138 -16.76 -0.55 -6.90
N LEU A 139 -17.66 -1.36 -7.44
CA LEU A 139 -18.25 -1.15 -8.76
C LEU A 139 -19.02 0.17 -8.80
N ALA A 140 -19.86 0.42 -7.79
CA ALA A 140 -20.58 1.68 -7.66
C ALA A 140 -19.61 2.87 -7.53
N VAL A 141 -18.53 2.74 -6.75
CA VAL A 141 -17.48 3.77 -6.62
C VAL A 141 -16.81 4.06 -7.97
N ALA A 142 -16.50 3.04 -8.77
CA ALA A 142 -15.94 3.21 -10.10
C ALA A 142 -16.90 3.98 -11.02
N VAL A 143 -18.18 3.61 -11.04
CA VAL A 143 -19.22 4.31 -11.81
C VAL A 143 -19.36 5.76 -11.33
N LEU A 144 -19.49 6.00 -10.03
CA LEU A 144 -19.59 7.35 -9.44
C LEU A 144 -18.35 8.21 -9.74
N GLY A 145 -17.15 7.61 -9.73
CA GLY A 145 -15.90 8.27 -10.11
C GLY A 145 -15.91 8.75 -11.55
N VAL A 146 -16.38 7.91 -12.48
CA VAL A 146 -16.58 8.24 -13.90
C VAL A 146 -17.70 9.27 -14.10
N LEU A 147 -18.76 9.24 -13.29
CA LEU A 147 -19.84 10.23 -13.31
C LEU A 147 -19.50 11.56 -12.62
N ARG A 148 -18.27 11.74 -12.11
CA ARG A 148 -17.80 12.95 -11.42
C ARG A 148 -18.48 13.22 -10.06
N MET A 149 -19.14 12.23 -9.46
CA MET A 149 -19.79 12.34 -8.16
C MET A 149 -18.81 12.11 -7.01
N ARG A 150 -17.78 12.97 -6.92
CA ARG A 150 -16.62 12.78 -6.03
C ARG A 150 -16.98 12.47 -4.57
N ARG A 151 -17.93 13.21 -3.98
CA ARG A 151 -18.30 13.04 -2.56
C ARG A 151 -18.93 11.67 -2.30
N ALA A 152 -19.85 11.26 -3.18
CA ALA A 152 -20.49 9.95 -3.11
C ALA A 152 -19.47 8.83 -3.35
N ALA A 153 -18.59 8.98 -4.35
CA ALA A 153 -17.52 8.02 -4.60
C ALA A 153 -16.55 7.89 -3.41
N ALA A 154 -16.17 9.00 -2.77
CA ALA A 154 -15.31 8.97 -1.58
C ALA A 154 -16.00 8.28 -0.39
N ALA A 155 -17.27 8.60 -0.13
CA ALA A 155 -18.05 7.93 0.92
C ALA A 155 -18.18 6.42 0.63
N GLY A 156 -18.50 6.05 -0.61
CA GLY A 156 -18.55 4.65 -1.05
C GLY A 156 -17.20 3.94 -0.90
N ALA A 157 -16.08 4.61 -1.22
CA ALA A 157 -14.75 4.04 -1.08
C ALA A 157 -14.40 3.76 0.39
N TRP A 158 -14.72 4.68 1.31
CA TRP A 158 -14.55 4.44 2.74
C TRP A 158 -15.46 3.32 3.26
N LEU A 159 -16.69 3.21 2.76
CA LEU A 159 -17.58 2.08 3.04
C LEU A 159 -16.98 0.76 2.51
N GLY A 160 -16.41 0.75 1.32
CA GLY A 160 -15.73 -0.42 0.74
C GLY A 160 -14.52 -0.84 1.56
N VAL A 161 -13.70 0.12 2.02
CA VAL A 161 -12.57 -0.13 2.93
C VAL A 161 -13.06 -0.68 4.26
N ALA A 162 -14.08 -0.08 4.87
CA ALA A 162 -14.68 -0.59 6.10
C ALA A 162 -15.24 -2.01 5.90
N GLY A 163 -15.80 -2.31 4.73
CA GLY A 163 -16.23 -3.64 4.31
C GLY A 163 -15.09 -4.65 4.27
N PHE A 164 -13.93 -4.30 3.69
CA PHE A 164 -12.75 -5.16 3.74
C PHE A 164 -12.30 -5.43 5.18
N PHE A 165 -12.26 -4.41 6.06
CA PHE A 165 -11.93 -4.61 7.47
C PHE A 165 -12.98 -5.46 8.20
N TRP A 166 -14.26 -5.29 7.88
CA TRP A 166 -15.32 -6.12 8.45
C TRP A 166 -15.15 -7.60 8.08
N LEU A 167 -14.90 -7.88 6.79
CA LEU A 167 -14.61 -9.23 6.32
C LEU A 167 -13.36 -9.81 6.97
N MET A 168 -12.34 -8.98 7.19
CA MET A 168 -11.12 -9.38 7.90
C MET A 168 -11.38 -9.83 9.34
N PHE A 169 -12.22 -9.13 10.11
CA PHE A 169 -12.43 -9.46 11.52
C PHE A 169 -13.54 -10.50 11.76
N PHE A 170 -14.52 -10.59 10.86
CA PHE A 170 -15.74 -11.37 11.08
C PHE A 170 -15.99 -12.45 10.02
N GLY A 171 -15.26 -12.44 8.90
CA GLY A 171 -15.33 -13.46 7.86
C GLY A 171 -14.43 -14.64 8.22
N SER A 172 -14.97 -15.66 8.89
CA SER A 172 -14.20 -16.83 9.37
C SER A 172 -13.53 -17.65 8.27
N SER A 173 -13.90 -17.46 7.00
CA SER A 173 -13.38 -18.18 5.83
C SER A 173 -12.47 -17.34 4.92
N GLN A 174 -12.27 -16.05 5.21
CA GLN A 174 -11.63 -15.11 4.30
C GLN A 174 -10.25 -14.69 4.82
N HIS A 175 -9.19 -15.29 4.28
CA HIS A 175 -7.79 -15.00 4.62
C HIS A 175 -7.24 -13.72 3.93
N LEU A 176 -8.03 -12.65 3.90
CA LEU A 176 -7.69 -11.34 3.28
C LEU A 176 -6.49 -10.59 3.93
N TRP A 177 -5.91 -11.13 5.00
CA TRP A 177 -4.99 -10.49 5.94
C TRP A 177 -3.56 -11.07 5.87
N TYR A 178 -3.40 -12.29 5.32
CA TYR A 178 -2.14 -13.05 5.30
C TYR A 178 -1.76 -13.57 3.92
N SER A 179 -2.35 -12.99 2.88
CA SER A 179 -2.27 -13.56 1.55
C SER A 179 -2.17 -12.50 0.46
N MET A 180 -2.25 -13.00 -0.77
CA MET A 180 -2.28 -12.25 -2.02
C MET A 180 -3.30 -11.10 -2.04
N ASP A 181 -4.36 -11.19 -1.21
CA ASP A 181 -5.45 -10.21 -1.21
C ASP A 181 -5.17 -8.93 -0.41
N ALA A 182 -4.13 -8.91 0.44
CA ALA A 182 -3.79 -7.75 1.26
C ALA A 182 -3.60 -6.48 0.40
N GLY A 183 -3.11 -6.64 -0.82
CA GLY A 183 -2.83 -5.53 -1.72
C GLY A 183 -4.09 -4.88 -2.30
N TRP A 184 -5.23 -5.59 -2.34
CA TRP A 184 -6.54 -4.99 -2.68
C TRP A 184 -7.03 -4.07 -1.56
N VAL A 185 -6.82 -4.46 -0.30
CA VAL A 185 -7.17 -3.64 0.86
C VAL A 185 -6.33 -2.36 0.90
N GLU A 186 -5.01 -2.48 0.67
CA GLU A 186 -4.11 -1.33 0.56
C GLU A 186 -4.51 -0.39 -0.58
N LEU A 187 -4.74 -0.94 -1.78
CA LEU A 187 -5.16 -0.15 -2.93
C LEU A 187 -6.51 0.52 -2.66
N GLY A 188 -7.43 -0.17 -1.99
CA GLY A 188 -8.70 0.38 -1.50
C GLY A 188 -8.51 1.58 -0.59
N ALA A 189 -7.68 1.44 0.44
CA ALA A 189 -7.38 2.51 1.39
C ALA A 189 -6.73 3.72 0.71
N VAL A 190 -5.72 3.50 -0.14
CA VAL A 190 -5.05 4.56 -0.91
C VAL A 190 -6.02 5.23 -1.89
N THR A 191 -6.93 4.47 -2.50
CA THR A 191 -7.96 4.99 -3.40
C THR A 191 -8.99 5.84 -2.65
N ALA A 192 -9.43 5.44 -1.46
CA ALA A 192 -10.34 6.22 -0.61
C ALA A 192 -9.71 7.56 -0.21
N VAL A 193 -8.45 7.53 0.27
CA VAL A 193 -7.59 8.69 0.53
C VAL A 193 -7.50 9.60 -0.69
N ALA A 194 -7.24 9.03 -1.87
CA ALA A 194 -7.13 9.79 -3.12
C ALA A 194 -8.46 10.44 -3.52
N LEU A 195 -9.58 9.75 -3.40
CA LEU A 195 -10.91 10.32 -3.65
C LEU A 195 -11.24 11.46 -2.67
N THR A 196 -10.84 11.33 -1.41
CA THR A 196 -11.04 12.36 -0.38
C THR A 196 -10.19 13.60 -0.63
N TRP A 197 -8.92 13.48 -1.01
CA TRP A 197 -7.98 14.61 -1.08
C TRP A 197 -7.58 15.06 -2.48
N SER A 198 -7.93 14.33 -3.54
CA SER A 198 -7.61 14.75 -4.92
C SER A 198 -8.35 16.02 -5.34
N PRO A 199 -7.82 16.76 -6.34
CA PRO A 199 -8.55 17.85 -6.98
C PRO A 199 -9.81 17.37 -7.75
N GLY A 200 -10.01 16.05 -7.91
CA GLY A 200 -11.19 15.43 -8.50
C GLY A 200 -10.91 14.64 -9.79
N SER A 201 -11.87 13.81 -10.19
CA SER A 201 -11.74 12.89 -11.33
C SER A 201 -11.74 13.58 -12.71
N ALA A 202 -12.05 14.87 -12.77
CA ALA A 202 -11.88 15.70 -13.97
C ALA A 202 -10.39 15.89 -14.30
N ARG A 203 -9.59 16.27 -13.29
CA ARG A 203 -8.13 16.41 -13.43
C ARG A 203 -7.46 15.08 -13.79
N GLY A 204 -7.88 13.99 -13.14
CA GLY A 204 -7.40 12.65 -13.50
C GLY A 204 -7.70 12.29 -14.95
N ARG A 205 -8.88 12.68 -15.46
CA ARG A 205 -9.29 12.47 -16.86
C ARG A 205 -8.48 13.31 -17.84
N GLU A 206 -8.11 14.54 -17.49
CA GLU A 206 -7.23 15.37 -18.31
C GLU A 206 -5.83 14.74 -18.44
N LEU A 207 -5.29 14.23 -17.32
CA LEU A 207 -3.95 13.64 -17.27
C LEU A 207 -3.86 12.29 -18.01
N VAL A 208 -4.86 11.41 -17.81
CA VAL A 208 -4.88 10.05 -18.39
C VAL A 208 -5.47 10.04 -19.80
N GLY A 209 -6.48 10.88 -20.04
CA GLY A 209 -7.31 10.86 -21.24
C GLY A 209 -8.32 9.69 -21.24
N LYS A 210 -9.33 9.78 -22.10
CA LYS A 210 -10.35 8.73 -22.28
C LYS A 210 -9.72 7.38 -22.66
N ARG A 211 -8.69 7.40 -23.50
CA ARG A 211 -7.98 6.18 -23.95
C ARG A 211 -7.37 5.41 -22.79
N GLY A 212 -6.71 6.08 -21.84
CA GLY A 212 -6.09 5.39 -20.70
C GLY A 212 -7.11 4.73 -19.77
N ILE A 213 -8.30 5.35 -19.60
CA ILE A 213 -9.40 4.72 -18.85
C ILE A 213 -9.87 3.43 -19.55
N VAL A 214 -10.10 3.49 -20.86
CA VAL A 214 -10.51 2.32 -21.65
C VAL A 214 -9.43 1.23 -21.62
N VAL A 215 -8.15 1.59 -21.74
CA VAL A 215 -7.04 0.64 -21.66
C VAL A 215 -7.02 -0.08 -20.32
N LEU A 216 -7.10 0.64 -19.19
CA LEU A 216 -7.11 0.00 -17.88
C LEU A 216 -8.37 -0.84 -17.67
N ALA A 217 -9.55 -0.33 -18.02
CA ALA A 217 -10.80 -1.08 -17.90
C ALA A 217 -10.78 -2.38 -18.74
N SER A 218 -10.24 -2.32 -19.96
CA SER A 218 -10.08 -3.48 -20.82
C SER A 218 -9.07 -4.48 -20.25
N ALA A 219 -7.97 -3.99 -19.66
CA ALA A 219 -6.97 -4.83 -19.02
C ALA A 219 -7.54 -5.54 -17.77
N VAL A 220 -8.33 -4.84 -16.95
CA VAL A 220 -9.04 -5.42 -15.80
C VAL A 220 -10.06 -6.46 -16.27
N ALA A 221 -10.88 -6.15 -17.29
CA ALA A 221 -11.84 -7.10 -17.84
C ALA A 221 -11.16 -8.35 -18.42
N ALA A 222 -10.03 -8.18 -19.12
CA ALA A 222 -9.23 -9.29 -19.63
C ALA A 222 -8.63 -10.12 -18.50
N ALA A 223 -8.11 -9.49 -17.44
CA ALA A 223 -7.59 -10.16 -16.26
C ALA A 223 -8.65 -11.03 -15.58
N VAL A 224 -9.83 -10.46 -15.36
CA VAL A 224 -11.00 -11.15 -14.80
C VAL A 224 -11.40 -12.32 -15.70
N LEU A 225 -11.53 -12.10 -17.02
CA LEU A 225 -11.90 -13.16 -17.96
C LEU A 225 -10.89 -14.30 -17.95
N CYS A 226 -9.59 -13.99 -17.97
CA CYS A 226 -8.52 -14.98 -17.88
C CYS A 226 -8.58 -15.75 -16.56
N GLY A 227 -8.83 -15.08 -15.43
CA GLY A 227 -8.94 -15.76 -14.13
C GLY A 227 -10.20 -16.62 -14.01
N VAL A 228 -11.34 -16.19 -14.57
CA VAL A 228 -12.59 -16.95 -14.55
C VAL A 228 -12.48 -18.21 -15.41
N VAL A 229 -11.99 -18.08 -16.64
CA VAL A 229 -11.93 -19.19 -17.62
C VAL A 229 -10.70 -20.08 -17.40
N GLY A 230 -9.59 -19.50 -16.96
CA GLY A 230 -8.29 -20.15 -16.85
C GLY A 230 -7.90 -20.60 -15.44
N TYR A 231 -8.81 -20.59 -14.45
CA TYR A 231 -8.50 -20.82 -13.03
C TYR A 231 -7.66 -22.08 -12.73
N ARG A 232 -7.72 -23.11 -13.59
CA ARG A 232 -6.93 -24.34 -13.43
C ARG A 232 -5.47 -24.22 -13.85
N GLU A 233 -5.11 -23.15 -14.55
CA GLU A 233 -3.79 -22.94 -15.11
C GLU A 233 -3.04 -21.90 -14.30
N ASN A 234 -1.82 -22.24 -13.82
CA ASN A 234 -0.95 -21.29 -13.11
C ASN A 234 -0.73 -19.97 -13.90
N VAL A 235 -0.77 -20.06 -15.23
CA VAL A 235 -0.63 -18.89 -16.13
C VAL A 235 -1.75 -17.88 -15.90
N ALA A 236 -2.97 -18.31 -15.58
CA ALA A 236 -4.09 -17.41 -15.35
C ALA A 236 -3.90 -16.56 -14.09
N GLU A 237 -3.34 -17.14 -13.01
CA GLU A 237 -2.99 -16.39 -11.80
C GLU A 237 -1.96 -15.29 -12.10
N PHE A 238 -0.92 -15.60 -12.87
CA PHE A 238 0.06 -14.58 -13.29
C PHE A 238 -0.57 -13.50 -14.18
N LEU A 239 -1.44 -13.88 -15.11
CA LEU A 239 -2.13 -12.93 -15.99
C LEU A 239 -3.10 -12.02 -15.22
N LEU A 240 -3.78 -12.55 -14.20
CA LEU A 240 -4.68 -11.79 -13.33
C LEU A 240 -3.96 -10.60 -12.68
N VAL A 241 -2.67 -10.76 -12.37
CA VAL A 241 -1.83 -9.73 -11.74
C VAL A 241 -1.11 -8.88 -12.78
N ALA A 242 -0.55 -9.51 -13.81
CA ALA A 242 0.25 -8.82 -14.82
C ALA A 242 -0.59 -7.89 -15.69
N LEU A 243 -1.80 -8.28 -16.08
CA LEU A 243 -2.65 -7.49 -16.98
C LEU A 243 -3.06 -6.14 -16.37
N PRO A 244 -3.55 -6.04 -15.11
CA PRO A 244 -3.84 -4.75 -14.48
C PRO A 244 -2.60 -3.86 -14.35
N ILE A 245 -1.43 -4.42 -14.04
CA ILE A 245 -0.17 -3.65 -13.97
C ILE A 245 0.19 -3.08 -15.33
N VAL A 246 0.21 -3.92 -16.37
CA VAL A 246 0.52 -3.51 -17.74
C VAL A 246 -0.51 -2.47 -18.21
N GLY A 247 -1.79 -2.69 -17.92
CA GLY A 247 -2.87 -1.74 -18.19
C GLY A 247 -2.65 -0.39 -17.50
N ALA A 248 -2.28 -0.40 -16.21
CA ALA A 248 -1.98 0.82 -15.44
C ALA A 248 -0.74 1.55 -16.00
N VAL A 249 0.31 0.80 -16.34
CA VAL A 249 1.51 1.34 -16.98
C VAL A 249 1.17 1.97 -18.33
N LEU A 250 0.46 1.27 -19.21
CA LEU A 250 0.08 1.81 -20.53
C LEU A 250 -0.89 2.99 -20.41
N ALA A 251 -1.79 2.97 -19.43
CA ALA A 251 -2.72 4.07 -19.18
C ALA A 251 -2.02 5.34 -18.68
N CYS A 252 -0.93 5.22 -17.90
CA CYS A 252 -0.34 6.36 -17.19
C CYS A 252 1.06 6.78 -17.67
N VAL A 253 1.92 5.86 -18.10
CA VAL A 253 3.35 6.10 -18.39
C VAL A 253 3.64 6.96 -19.62
N PRO A 254 2.86 6.92 -20.73
CA PRO A 254 3.23 7.67 -21.92
C PRO A 254 3.25 9.21 -21.76
N ARG A 255 2.77 9.77 -20.63
CA ARG A 255 2.44 11.20 -20.56
C ARG A 255 3.05 12.03 -19.42
N SER A 256 3.52 11.47 -18.31
CA SER A 256 4.14 12.28 -17.25
C SER A 256 4.85 11.47 -16.16
N ARG A 257 5.72 12.13 -15.37
CA ARG A 257 6.30 11.56 -14.13
C ARG A 257 5.20 11.20 -13.11
N ALA A 258 4.13 12.00 -13.03
CA ALA A 258 2.98 11.73 -12.18
C ALA A 258 2.27 10.42 -12.58
N GLY A 259 2.13 10.17 -13.89
CA GLY A 259 1.57 8.93 -14.41
C GLY A 259 2.38 7.69 -14.02
N ARG A 260 3.72 7.73 -14.07
CA ARG A 260 4.56 6.60 -13.62
C ARG A 260 4.33 6.26 -12.14
N ARG A 261 4.15 7.27 -11.29
CA ARG A 261 3.84 7.07 -9.86
C ARG A 261 2.45 6.54 -9.62
N ALA A 262 1.48 7.05 -10.37
CA ALA A 262 0.13 6.53 -10.30
C ALA A 262 0.10 5.06 -10.73
N ALA A 263 0.80 4.67 -11.80
CA ALA A 263 0.95 3.28 -12.20
C ALA A 263 1.58 2.42 -11.09
N LEU A 264 2.62 2.92 -10.42
CA LEU A 264 3.22 2.22 -9.28
C LEU A 264 2.22 2.00 -8.14
N VAL A 265 1.42 3.02 -7.78
CA VAL A 265 0.37 2.90 -6.76
C VAL A 265 -0.71 1.91 -7.21
N LEU A 266 -1.13 1.95 -8.47
CA LEU A 266 -2.11 1.01 -9.03
C LEU A 266 -1.58 -0.43 -9.12
N SER A 267 -0.26 -0.62 -9.00
CA SER A 267 0.39 -1.94 -8.98
C SER A 267 0.50 -2.53 -7.57
N LEU A 268 -0.03 -1.84 -6.54
CA LEU A 268 -0.03 -2.33 -5.15
C LEU A 268 -0.51 -3.78 -4.99
N PRO A 269 -1.62 -4.22 -5.61
CA PRO A 269 -2.11 -5.60 -5.47
C PRO A 269 -1.08 -6.66 -5.85
N ALA A 270 -0.15 -6.34 -6.75
CA ALA A 270 0.89 -7.27 -7.18
C ALA A 270 2.02 -7.42 -6.16
N MET A 271 2.23 -6.44 -5.28
CA MET A 271 3.38 -6.45 -4.37
C MET A 271 3.29 -7.56 -3.31
N PRO A 272 2.15 -7.78 -2.63
CA PRO A 272 1.97 -8.93 -1.74
C PRO A 272 2.13 -10.26 -2.45
N ILE A 273 1.72 -10.36 -3.72
CA ILE A 273 1.85 -11.60 -4.51
C ILE A 273 3.31 -11.89 -4.81
N VAL A 274 4.07 -10.89 -5.25
CA VAL A 274 5.52 -11.03 -5.45
C VAL A 274 6.21 -11.34 -4.11
N LEU A 275 5.80 -10.67 -3.03
CA LEU A 275 6.35 -10.93 -1.70
C LEU A 275 6.07 -12.37 -1.26
N TRP A 276 4.84 -12.85 -1.43
CA TRP A 276 4.45 -14.24 -1.18
C TRP A 276 5.34 -15.20 -1.98
N GLN A 277 5.48 -14.97 -3.29
CA GLN A 277 6.32 -15.79 -4.18
C GLN A 277 7.80 -15.81 -3.76
N LEU A 278 8.33 -14.68 -3.27
CA LEU A 278 9.70 -14.59 -2.76
C LEU A 278 9.87 -15.28 -1.39
N LEU A 279 8.79 -15.42 -0.63
CA LEU A 279 8.77 -16.04 0.69
C LEU A 279 8.40 -17.54 0.66
N LEU A 280 8.08 -18.10 -0.51
CA LEU A 280 7.63 -19.49 -0.73
C LEU A 280 8.59 -20.60 -0.21
N PRO A 281 8.08 -21.85 -0.13
CA PRO A 281 8.80 -23.01 0.43
C PRO A 281 10.08 -23.30 -0.34
N GLY A 282 11.20 -23.38 0.39
CA GLY A 282 12.53 -23.66 -0.16
C GLY A 282 13.57 -22.57 0.14
N THR A 283 13.13 -21.37 0.52
CA THR A 283 14.03 -20.27 0.93
C THR A 283 14.42 -20.31 2.41
N GLY A 284 13.78 -21.18 3.22
CA GLY A 284 13.95 -21.26 4.68
C GLY A 284 13.30 -20.10 5.46
N LEU A 285 12.83 -19.06 4.78
CA LEU A 285 12.09 -17.93 5.36
C LEU A 285 10.61 -18.27 5.60
N ASP A 286 10.03 -19.10 4.73
CA ASP A 286 8.66 -19.63 4.83
C ASP A 286 8.36 -20.23 6.21
N VAL A 287 9.18 -21.20 6.64
CA VAL A 287 8.99 -21.90 7.92
C VAL A 287 8.96 -20.93 9.10
N ARG A 288 9.70 -19.82 9.04
CA ARG A 288 9.71 -18.83 10.14
C ARG A 288 8.48 -17.94 10.13
N LEU A 289 7.93 -17.62 8.97
CA LEU A 289 6.72 -16.82 8.83
C LEU A 289 5.47 -17.64 9.08
N ALA A 290 5.43 -18.91 8.65
CA ALA A 290 4.34 -19.84 8.93
C ALA A 290 4.10 -20.09 10.44
N HIS A 291 5.11 -19.83 11.29
CA HIS A 291 4.99 -19.91 12.75
C HIS A 291 4.95 -18.52 13.42
N ALA A 292 4.99 -17.45 12.63
CA ALA A 292 4.88 -16.10 13.18
C ALA A 292 3.42 -15.86 13.64
N PRO A 293 3.20 -15.02 14.66
CA PRO A 293 1.85 -14.57 14.96
C PRO A 293 1.28 -13.85 13.74
N ASP A 294 0.08 -14.20 13.34
CA ASP A 294 -0.90 -13.44 12.57
C ASP A 294 -0.57 -11.94 12.42
N ALA A 295 -0.48 -11.19 13.53
CA ALA A 295 -0.17 -9.76 13.49
C ALA A 295 1.14 -9.38 12.77
N VAL A 296 2.17 -10.22 12.86
CA VAL A 296 3.47 -10.03 12.19
C VAL A 296 3.33 -10.27 10.69
N GLU A 297 2.62 -11.31 10.28
CA GLU A 297 2.41 -11.61 8.87
C GLU A 297 1.61 -10.50 8.17
N ALA A 298 0.51 -10.02 8.79
CA ALA A 298 -0.21 -8.85 8.30
C ALA A 298 0.68 -7.60 8.24
N ALA A 299 1.52 -7.37 9.25
CA ALA A 299 2.45 -6.24 9.24
C ALA A 299 3.48 -6.34 8.10
N VAL A 300 3.86 -7.54 7.69
CA VAL A 300 4.75 -7.75 6.53
C VAL A 300 4.02 -7.48 5.23
N TYR A 301 2.86 -8.11 5.00
CA TYR A 301 2.12 -7.97 3.75
C TYR A 301 1.49 -6.60 3.55
N LEU A 302 1.14 -5.88 4.62
CA LEU A 302 0.65 -4.49 4.55
C LEU A 302 1.77 -3.44 4.70
N GLY A 303 2.84 -3.78 5.40
CA GLY A 303 3.91 -2.82 5.70
C GLY A 303 4.91 -2.70 4.57
N VAL A 304 5.30 -3.82 3.95
CA VAL A 304 6.35 -3.85 2.93
C VAL A 304 5.91 -3.15 1.64
N PRO A 305 4.73 -3.40 1.04
CA PRO A 305 4.29 -2.68 -0.16
C PRO A 305 4.19 -1.18 0.06
N LEU A 306 3.62 -0.74 1.19
CA LEU A 306 3.56 0.67 1.56
C LEU A 306 4.97 1.28 1.72
N LEU A 307 5.90 0.56 2.33
CA LEU A 307 7.28 1.00 2.46
C LEU A 307 7.97 1.10 1.09
N VAL A 308 7.74 0.14 0.20
CA VAL A 308 8.23 0.17 -1.19
C VAL A 308 7.66 1.37 -1.93
N LEU A 309 6.36 1.64 -1.84
CA LEU A 309 5.76 2.86 -2.41
C LEU A 309 6.37 4.13 -1.84
N LEU A 310 6.61 4.17 -0.53
CA LEU A 310 7.20 5.32 0.13
C LEU A 310 8.66 5.54 -0.30
N VAL A 311 9.43 4.47 -0.49
CA VAL A 311 10.82 4.53 -0.96
C VAL A 311 10.89 4.92 -2.44
N LEU A 312 9.97 4.43 -3.27
CA LEU A 312 9.90 4.74 -4.69
C LEU A 312 9.18 6.07 -5.00
N GLY A 313 8.72 6.80 -3.97
CA GLY A 313 8.19 8.16 -4.10
C GLY A 313 6.72 8.27 -4.50
N GLY A 314 5.91 7.23 -4.33
CA GLY A 314 4.50 7.18 -4.74
C GLY A 314 3.57 8.18 -4.03
N LEU A 315 3.78 8.46 -2.72
CA LEU A 315 2.75 9.07 -1.85
C LEU A 315 3.29 10.10 -0.83
N ARG A 316 4.02 11.13 -1.24
CA ARG A 316 4.53 12.12 -0.26
C ARG A 316 4.00 13.53 -0.47
N PRO A 317 3.74 14.37 0.54
CA PRO A 317 3.20 15.71 0.34
C PRO A 317 4.27 16.76 -0.02
N ARG A 318 3.91 17.74 -0.85
CA ARG A 318 4.71 18.94 -1.14
C ARG A 318 4.82 19.79 0.13
N ARG A 319 6.04 20.06 0.61
CA ARG A 319 6.26 21.16 1.57
C ARG A 319 6.23 22.47 0.79
N GLY A 320 5.37 23.40 1.21
CA GLY A 320 5.25 24.72 0.62
C GLY A 320 6.61 25.40 0.53
N GLN A 321 6.94 25.92 -0.65
CA GLN A 321 7.99 26.93 -0.75
C GLN A 321 7.51 28.17 0.00
N PRO A 322 8.36 28.82 0.81
CA PRO A 322 8.03 30.11 1.40
C PRO A 322 7.69 31.08 0.27
N ALA A 323 6.53 31.73 0.37
CA ALA A 323 6.16 32.81 -0.53
C ALA A 323 7.18 33.94 -0.34
N THR A 324 7.93 34.24 -1.40
CA THR A 324 8.80 35.42 -1.53
C THR A 324 8.00 36.61 -2.01
#